data_AF-A0A932PFL7-F1
#
_entry.id   AF-A0A932PFL7-F1
#
_cell.length_a   1.000
_cell.length_b   1.000
_cell.length_c   1.000
_cell.angle_alpha   90.00
_cell.angle_beta   90.00
_cell.angle_gamma   90.00
#
_symmetry.space_group_name_H-M   'P 1'
#
loop_
_entity.id
_entity.type
_entity.pdbx_description
1 polymer ?
#
loop_
_entity_poly.entity_id
_entity_poly.type
_entity_poly.pdbx_seq_one_letter_code
_entity_poly.pdbx_strand_id
1 'polypeptide(L)' 'GGFMLAIGGKTIGKTVYGQWTGLGDDQLYGGRDLPAHTDYRMVFAEALQAMFGFDGMKLGMFPGYTAHSPPLDFLQGA' A
#
# COMPACT_ATOMS: atom_id res chain seq x y z
N GLY A 1 8.18 -11.32 -4.66
CA GLY A 1 6.98 -10.47 -4.78
C GLY A 1 5.96 -10.85 -3.70
N GLY A 2 4.94 -10.04 -3.44
CA GLY A 2 3.95 -10.34 -2.40
C GLY A 2 2.82 -9.31 -2.30
N PHE A 3 1.89 -9.52 -1.37
CA PHE A 3 0.82 -8.58 -1.05
C PHE A 3 0.93 -8.12 0.41
N MET A 4 0.40 -6.94 0.72
CA MET A 4 0.23 -6.46 2.08
C MET A 4 -1.22 -6.69 2.51
N LEU A 5 -1.43 -7.13 3.75
CA LEU A 5 -2.76 -7.37 4.30
C LEU A 5 -3.02 -6.40 5.45
N ALA A 6 -4.04 -5.55 5.27
CA ALA A 6 -4.51 -4.66 6.32
C ALA A 6 -5.71 -5.31 7.04
N ILE A 7 -5.65 -5.40 8.37
CA ILE A 7 -6.71 -5.99 9.20
C ILE A 7 -6.94 -5.10 10.43
N GLY A 8 -8.20 -4.77 10.72
CA GLY A 8 -8.58 -4.08 11.95
C GLY A 8 -9.92 -3.35 11.81
N GLY A 9 -10.42 -2.79 12.91
CA GLY A 9 -11.73 -2.10 12.91
C GLY A 9 -11.78 -0.85 12.01
N LYS A 10 -10.63 -0.20 11.78
CA LYS A 10 -10.53 1.00 10.93
C LYS A 10 -10.27 0.69 9.45
N THR A 11 -10.04 -0.56 9.07
CA THR A 11 -9.76 -0.89 7.67
C THR A 11 -11.02 -0.87 6.83
N ILE A 12 -10.95 -0.25 5.65
CA ILE A 12 -11.98 -0.34 4.63
C ILE A 12 -11.76 -1.67 3.90
N GLY A 13 -12.34 -2.73 4.47
CA GLY A 13 -12.13 -4.10 3.99
C GLY A 13 -12.89 -4.44 2.71
N LYS A 14 -12.80 -5.72 2.31
CA LYS A 14 -13.46 -6.31 1.12
C LYS A 14 -13.04 -5.69 -0.23
N THR A 15 -11.90 -5.00 -0.23
CA THR A 15 -11.36 -4.32 -1.41
C THR A 15 -9.91 -4.73 -1.61
N VAL A 16 -9.52 -4.97 -2.87
CA VAL A 16 -8.11 -5.10 -3.25
C VAL A 16 -7.64 -3.72 -3.69
N TYR A 17 -6.65 -3.18 -2.98
CA TYR A 17 -6.07 -1.88 -3.28
C TYR A 17 -4.87 -2.03 -4.22
N GLY A 18 -4.77 -1.13 -5.18
CA GLY A 18 -3.77 -1.20 -6.25
C GLY A 18 -4.19 -2.12 -7.41
N GLN A 19 -3.24 -2.41 -8.29
CA GLN A 19 -3.50 -3.23 -9.47
C GLN A 19 -3.45 -4.73 -9.12
N TRP A 20 -4.57 -5.42 -9.34
CA TRP A 20 -4.64 -6.88 -9.28
C TRP A 20 -4.60 -7.46 -10.68
N THR A 21 -3.52 -8.17 -11.01
CA THR A 21 -3.35 -8.83 -12.31
C THR A 21 -3.79 -10.30 -12.30
N GLY A 22 -3.94 -10.94 -11.13
CA GLY A 22 -4.30 -12.34 -10.99
C GLY A 22 -3.12 -13.24 -10.58
N LEU A 23 -3.29 -14.56 -10.69
CA LEU A 23 -2.32 -15.58 -10.28
C LEU A 23 -1.99 -16.59 -11.40
N GLY A 24 -2.36 -16.30 -12.65
CA GLY A 24 -1.96 -17.09 -13.81
C GLY A 24 -0.45 -16.99 -14.06
N ASP A 25 0.13 -18.00 -14.72
CA ASP A 25 1.58 -18.08 -14.96
C ASP A 25 2.13 -16.85 -15.72
N ASP A 26 1.33 -16.27 -16.62
CA ASP A 26 1.64 -15.07 -17.40
C ASP A 26 1.44 -13.75 -16.62
N GLN A 27 0.79 -13.82 -15.45
CA GLN A 27 0.51 -12.68 -14.57
C GLN A 27 1.54 -12.55 -13.44
N LEU A 28 2.33 -13.60 -13.21
CA LEU A 28 3.36 -13.65 -12.19
C LEU A 28 4.73 -13.20 -12.75
N TYR A 29 5.47 -12.45 -11.95
CA TYR A 29 6.85 -12.11 -12.23
C TYR A 29 7.69 -13.40 -12.27
N GLY A 30 8.24 -13.71 -13.44
CA GLY A 30 9.00 -14.94 -13.68
C GLY A 30 8.19 -16.23 -13.47
N GLY A 31 6.86 -16.18 -13.59
CA GLY A 31 5.98 -17.35 -13.39
C GLY A 31 5.91 -17.85 -11.95
N ARG A 32 6.26 -17.02 -10.96
CA ARG A 32 6.30 -17.43 -9.54
C ARG A 32 5.83 -16.36 -8.57
N ASP A 33 6.28 -15.13 -8.74
CA ASP A 33 6.09 -14.06 -7.77
C ASP A 33 4.93 -13.14 -8.15
N LEU A 34 4.13 -12.71 -7.17
CA LEU A 34 3.18 -11.63 -7.42
C LEU A 34 3.94 -10.33 -7.72
N PRO A 35 3.68 -9.66 -8.86
CA PRO A 35 4.32 -8.39 -9.17
C PRO A 35 3.91 -7.30 -8.17
N ALA A 36 4.88 -6.49 -7.76
CA ALA A 36 4.63 -5.35 -6.88
C ALA A 36 4.21 -4.13 -7.72
N HIS A 37 2.92 -3.81 -7.69
CA HIS A 37 2.36 -2.63 -8.38
C HIS A 37 2.20 -1.41 -7.48
N THR A 38 2.24 -1.62 -6.16
CA THR A 38 2.03 -0.58 -5.15
C THR A 38 3.32 -0.37 -4.37
N ASP A 39 3.75 0.88 -4.26
CA ASP A 39 4.86 1.23 -3.39
C ASP A 39 4.44 1.09 -1.91
N TYR A 40 5.14 0.23 -1.18
CA TYR A 40 4.84 -0.05 0.24
C TYR A 40 4.96 1.18 1.14
N ARG A 41 5.74 2.19 0.73
CA ARG A 41 5.88 3.44 1.49
C ARG A 41 4.56 4.20 1.54
N MET A 42 3.69 4.07 0.54
CA MET A 42 2.35 4.65 0.59
C MET A 42 1.48 3.99 1.66
N VAL A 43 1.55 2.66 1.76
CA VAL A 43 0.82 1.90 2.79
C VAL A 43 1.26 2.33 4.19
N PHE A 44 2.57 2.49 4.41
CA PHE A 44 3.08 2.95 5.70
C PHE A 44 2.78 4.43 5.98
N ALA A 45 2.88 5.31 4.98
CA ALA A 45 2.56 6.72 5.14
C ALA A 45 1.10 6.91 5.57
N GLU A 46 0.17 6.21 4.93
CA GLU A 46 -1.25 6.26 5.29
C GLU A 46 -1.52 5.63 6.66
N ALA A 47 -0.89 4.50 6.98
CA ALA A 47 -0.98 3.87 8.29
C ALA A 47 -0.48 4.79 9.42
N LEU A 48 0.63 5.50 9.20
CA LEU A 48 1.18 6.47 10.14
C LEU A 48 0.23 7.65 10.38
N GLN A 49 -0.35 8.17 9.30
CA GLN A 49 -1.29 9.29 9.36
C GLN A 49 -2.59 8.89 10.05
N ALA A 50 -3.26 7.81 9.60
CA ALA A 50 -4.59 7.43 10.08
C ALA A 50 -4.61 6.83 11.50
N MET A 51 -3.52 6.18 11.93
CA MET A 51 -3.43 5.58 13.26
C MET A 51 -2.79 6.49 14.30
N PHE A 52 -1.81 7.31 13.91
CA PHE A 52 -1.00 8.09 14.85
C PHE A 52 -0.99 9.61 14.57
N GLY A 53 -1.57 10.07 13.47
CA GLY A 53 -1.57 11.49 13.07
C GLY A 53 -0.21 11.98 12.56
N PHE A 54 0.71 11.07 12.22
CA PHE A 54 2.03 11.43 11.72
C PHE A 54 2.06 11.47 10.19
N ASP A 55 2.37 12.66 9.66
CA ASP A 55 2.64 12.82 8.24
C ASP A 55 4.08 12.36 7.94
N GLY A 56 4.25 11.06 7.71
CA GLY A 56 5.56 10.45 7.48
C GLY A 56 6.32 11.04 6.27
N MET A 57 5.60 11.59 5.29
CA MET A 57 6.21 12.27 4.14
C MET A 57 6.83 13.60 4.57
N LYS A 58 6.06 14.44 5.28
CA LYS A 58 6.57 15.74 5.79
C LYS A 58 7.66 15.58 6.84
N LEU A 59 7.59 14.51 7.63
CA LEU A 59 8.60 14.18 8.65
C LEU A 59 9.88 13.55 8.05
N GLY A 60 9.93 13.31 6.75
CA GLY A 60 11.12 12.76 6.09
C GLY A 60 11.43 11.31 6.47
N MET A 61 10.42 10.54 6.89
CA MET A 61 10.59 9.12 7.27
C MET A 61 10.92 8.22 6.06
N PHE A 62 10.73 8.73 4.84
CA PHE A 62 11.07 8.05 3.58
C PHE A 62 12.09 8.89 2.78
N PRO A 63 13.39 8.85 3.11
CA PRO A 63 14.40 9.67 2.45
C PRO A 63 14.46 9.42 0.94
N GLY A 64 14.49 10.51 0.16
CA GLY A 64 14.56 10.45 -1.32
C GLY A 64 13.28 9.96 -1.99
N TYR A 65 12.19 9.73 -1.24
CA TYR A 65 10.91 9.37 -1.80
C TYR A 65 10.01 10.60 -1.97
N THR A 66 9.33 10.69 -3.10
CA THR A 66 8.23 11.63 -3.32
C THR A 66 7.03 10.82 -3.72
N ALA A 67 5.87 11.10 -3.13
CA ALA A 67 4.64 10.42 -3.52
C ALA A 67 4.33 10.72 -5.00
N HIS A 68 4.16 9.69 -5.81
CA HIS A 68 3.82 9.81 -7.23
C HIS A 68 2.40 9.32 -7.57
N SER A 69 1.69 8.81 -6.57
CA SER A 69 0.31 8.34 -6.65
C SER A 69 -0.49 8.89 -5.46
N PRO A 70 -1.82 9.03 -5.60
CA PRO A 70 -2.67 9.40 -4.47
C PRO A 70 -2.63 8.33 -3.35
N PRO A 71 -3.04 8.68 -2.11
CA PRO A 71 -3.27 7.73 -1.04
C PRO A 71 -4.19 6.58 -1.48
N LEU A 72 -4.06 5.43 -0.82
CA LEU A 72 -4.88 4.26 -1.14
C LEU A 72 -6.27 4.34 -0.50
N ASP A 73 -6.41 5.14 0.56
CA ASP A 73 -7.64 5.30 1.34
C ASP A 73 -8.19 3.94 1.81
N PHE A 74 -7.29 3.10 2.34
CA PHE A 74 -7.61 1.80 2.94
C PHE A 74 -7.91 1.89 4.45
N LEU A 75 -7.61 3.02 5.10
CA LEU A 75 -7.95 3.29 6.49
C LEU A 75 -8.95 4.45 6.65
N GLN A 76 -9.89 4.29 7.58
CA GLN A 76 -10.78 5.37 7.98
C GLN A 76 -10.01 6.50 8.71
N GLY A 77 -10.24 7.74 8.27
CA GLY A 77 -9.67 8.94 8.92
C GLY A 77 -8.22 9.24 8.54
N ALA A 78 -7.75 8.70 7.40
CA ALA A 78 -6.54 9.16 6.71
C ALA A 78 -6.76 10.55 6.11
#